data_AF-A0A9E3E1C0-F1
#
_entry.id   AF-A0A9E3E1C0-F1
#
_cell.length_a   1.000
_cell.length_b   1.000
_cell.length_c   1.000
_cell.angle_alpha   90.00
_cell.angle_beta   90.00
_cell.angle_gamma   90.00
#
_symmetry.space_group_name_H-M   'P 1'
#
loop_
_entity.id
_entity.type
_entity.pdbx_description
1 polymer ?
#
loop_
_entity_poly.entity_id
_entity_poly.type
_entity_poly.pdbx_seq_one_letter_code
_entity_poly.pdbx_strand_id
1 'polypeptide(L)'
;GPRSRPRDIASVWNHMNQLRPVLLAWSGRYSHLREVTRDDVAAVLCELRGSRRANVLVALRSLFAFCKKHKTIFRSPVQGLQVGQHPYGIIQPLRQDEIDQAAKAADTPAARLALVLAAMHAARCKAIRELLLDHVDLGNRRLTIGGRTRPIDELTRQILAEWLSYRNTRWPCTANPHLLINQISANGTGPSAPSTSPAPPCAVRPPP
;
A
#
# COMPACT_ATOMS: atom_id res chain seq x y z
N GLY A 1 13.46 27.99 -9.42
CA GLY A 1 12.88 26.67 -9.77
C GLY A 1 11.41 26.59 -9.36
N PRO A 2 10.59 25.71 -9.95
CA PRO A 2 9.17 25.60 -9.60
C PRO A 2 9.00 25.20 -8.12
N ARG A 3 8.13 25.92 -7.41
CA ARG A 3 7.87 25.76 -5.96
C ARG A 3 7.18 24.43 -5.57
N SER A 4 7.00 23.50 -6.49
CA SER A 4 6.31 22.22 -6.20
C SER A 4 6.88 21.09 -7.05
N ARG A 5 7.33 20.03 -6.38
CA ARG A 5 7.73 18.77 -7.03
C ARG A 5 6.48 17.94 -7.37
N PRO A 6 6.49 17.17 -8.47
CA PRO A 6 5.45 16.18 -8.73
C PRO A 6 5.27 15.24 -7.54
N ARG A 7 4.01 14.89 -7.25
CA ARG A 7 3.73 13.85 -6.24
C ARG A 7 4.20 12.50 -6.75
N ASP A 8 4.57 11.65 -5.82
CA ASP A 8 4.83 10.23 -6.11
C ASP A 8 3.60 9.59 -6.80
N ILE A 9 3.85 8.77 -7.82
CA ILE A 9 2.81 8.21 -8.67
C ILE A 9 1.83 7.33 -7.88
N ALA A 10 2.30 6.63 -6.84
CA ALA A 10 1.43 5.83 -5.98
C ALA A 10 0.45 6.71 -5.18
N SER A 11 0.88 7.91 -4.78
CA SER A 11 0.00 8.89 -4.13
C SER A 11 -1.08 9.41 -5.07
N VAL A 12 -0.73 9.64 -6.35
CA VAL A 12 -1.68 10.05 -7.39
C VAL A 12 -2.71 8.94 -7.62
N TRP A 13 -2.27 7.70 -7.79
CA TRP A 13 -3.16 6.55 -7.93
C TRP A 13 -4.08 6.35 -6.73
N ASN A 14 -3.55 6.49 -5.50
CA ASN A 14 -4.38 6.40 -4.31
C ASN A 14 -5.46 7.49 -4.30
N HIS A 15 -5.12 8.75 -4.56
CA HIS A 15 -6.11 9.81 -4.68
C HIS A 15 -7.17 9.51 -5.75
N MET A 16 -6.76 9.03 -6.93
CA MET A 16 -7.69 8.66 -8.00
C MET A 16 -8.61 7.51 -7.61
N ASN A 17 -8.11 6.48 -6.95
CA ASN A 17 -8.93 5.38 -6.47
C ASN A 17 -9.96 5.81 -5.42
N GLN A 18 -9.58 6.73 -4.52
CA GLN A 18 -10.50 7.29 -3.53
C GLN A 18 -11.58 8.18 -4.17
N LEU A 19 -11.21 8.94 -5.21
CA LEU A 19 -12.11 9.88 -5.88
C LEU A 19 -12.99 9.25 -6.96
N ARG A 20 -12.56 8.15 -7.59
CA ARG A 20 -13.27 7.48 -8.68
C ARG A 20 -14.77 7.31 -8.43
N PRO A 21 -15.24 6.74 -7.30
CA PRO A 21 -16.69 6.57 -7.09
C PRO A 21 -17.43 7.92 -7.02
N VAL A 22 -16.81 8.94 -6.41
CA VAL A 22 -17.39 10.29 -6.30
C VAL A 22 -17.49 10.96 -7.67
N LEU A 23 -16.42 10.87 -8.47
CA LEU A 23 -16.38 11.44 -9.81
C LEU A 23 -17.37 10.77 -10.76
N LEU A 24 -17.53 9.45 -10.67
CA LEU A 24 -18.51 8.70 -11.45
C LEU A 24 -19.96 9.09 -11.09
N ALA A 25 -20.23 9.27 -9.80
CA ALA A 25 -21.55 9.74 -9.35
C ALA A 25 -21.84 11.16 -9.86
N TRP A 26 -20.84 12.06 -9.82
CA TRP A 26 -20.99 13.42 -10.35
C TRP A 26 -21.08 13.47 -11.87
N SER A 27 -20.37 12.60 -12.61
CA SER A 27 -20.47 12.59 -14.08
C SER A 27 -21.86 12.21 -14.59
N GLY A 28 -22.67 11.51 -13.78
CA GLY A 28 -24.07 11.25 -14.12
C GLY A 28 -24.99 12.46 -13.91
N ARG A 29 -24.52 13.49 -13.18
CA ARG A 29 -25.31 14.67 -12.78
C ARG A 29 -24.82 15.97 -13.41
N TYR A 30 -23.54 16.05 -13.74
CA TYR A 30 -22.85 17.25 -14.22
C TYR A 30 -21.95 16.91 -15.41
N SER A 31 -21.91 17.82 -16.38
CA SER A 31 -21.01 17.73 -17.53
C SER A 31 -19.59 18.16 -17.19
N HIS A 32 -19.44 19.05 -16.19
CA HIS A 32 -18.15 19.62 -15.81
C HIS A 32 -17.95 19.74 -14.29
N LEU A 33 -16.72 19.55 -13.84
CA LEU A 33 -16.33 19.71 -12.43
C LEU A 33 -16.52 21.14 -11.87
N ARG A 34 -16.73 22.14 -12.73
CA ARG A 34 -17.02 23.52 -12.31
C ARG A 34 -18.41 23.67 -11.70
N GLU A 35 -19.31 22.73 -11.98
CA GLU A 35 -20.70 22.72 -11.50
C GLU A 35 -20.82 22.16 -10.08
N VAL A 36 -19.79 21.42 -9.63
CA VAL A 36 -19.75 20.85 -8.28
C VAL A 36 -19.68 21.95 -7.24
N THR A 37 -20.66 21.95 -6.32
CA THR A 37 -20.77 22.94 -5.26
C THR A 37 -20.13 22.48 -3.96
N ARG A 38 -20.04 23.38 -2.98
CA ARG A 38 -19.61 23.03 -1.62
C ARG A 38 -20.54 22.02 -0.97
N ASP A 39 -21.85 22.12 -1.22
CA ASP A 39 -22.85 21.25 -0.62
C ASP A 39 -22.79 19.85 -1.20
N ASP A 40 -22.48 19.71 -2.49
CA ASP A 40 -22.21 18.40 -3.11
C ASP A 40 -21.00 17.71 -2.48
N VAL A 41 -19.94 18.48 -2.21
CA VAL A 41 -18.77 17.94 -1.50
C VAL A 41 -19.12 17.59 -0.05
N ALA A 42 -19.90 18.43 0.63
CA ALA A 42 -20.33 18.18 2.00
C ALA A 42 -21.19 16.90 2.08
N ALA A 43 -22.13 16.69 1.15
CA ALA A 43 -22.96 15.50 1.05
C ALA A 43 -22.11 14.22 0.94
N VAL A 44 -21.12 14.22 0.05
CA VAL A 44 -20.18 13.09 -0.08
C VAL A 44 -19.41 12.84 1.22
N LEU A 45 -18.91 13.90 1.88
CA LEU A 45 -18.16 13.75 3.12
C LEU A 45 -19.03 13.34 4.31
N CYS A 46 -20.33 13.64 4.29
CA CYS A 46 -21.29 13.26 5.31
C CYS A 46 -21.58 11.75 5.32
N GLU A 47 -21.40 11.05 4.20
CA GLU A 47 -21.52 9.59 4.12
C GLU A 47 -20.26 8.86 4.58
N LEU A 48 -19.12 9.56 4.61
CA LEU A 48 -17.83 8.97 4.95
C LEU A 48 -17.48 9.14 6.42
N ARG A 49 -16.70 8.19 6.95
CA ARG A 49 -16.23 8.18 8.34
C ARG A 49 -14.72 7.90 8.41
N GLY A 50 -14.11 8.31 9.52
CA GLY A 50 -12.71 8.02 9.85
C GLY A 50 -11.70 8.45 8.77
N SER A 51 -10.70 7.60 8.55
CA SER A 51 -9.59 7.85 7.62
C SER A 51 -10.06 8.02 6.17
N ARG A 52 -11.15 7.35 5.77
CA ARG A 52 -11.71 7.46 4.42
C ARG A 52 -12.22 8.87 4.13
N ARG A 53 -12.95 9.49 5.07
CA ARG A 53 -13.42 10.89 4.94
C ARG A 53 -12.25 11.85 4.77
N ALA A 54 -11.21 11.69 5.59
CA ALA A 54 -10.02 12.53 5.54
C ALA A 54 -9.27 12.38 4.21
N ASN A 55 -9.05 11.14 3.77
CA ASN A 55 -8.35 10.82 2.52
C ASN A 55 -9.10 11.38 1.31
N VAL A 56 -10.44 11.23 1.26
CA VAL A 56 -11.26 11.78 0.19
C VAL A 56 -11.19 13.31 0.16
N LEU A 57 -11.29 14.00 1.31
CA LEU A 57 -11.16 15.46 1.33
C LEU A 57 -9.75 15.93 0.91
N VAL A 58 -8.68 15.25 1.33
CA VAL A 58 -7.31 15.58 0.88
C VAL A 58 -7.17 15.39 -0.63
N ALA A 59 -7.72 14.30 -1.17
CA ALA A 59 -7.72 14.05 -2.61
C ALA A 59 -8.53 15.11 -3.38
N LEU A 60 -9.73 15.47 -2.89
CA LEU A 60 -10.56 16.53 -3.49
C LEU A 60 -9.85 17.89 -3.46
N ARG A 61 -9.16 18.22 -2.37
CA ARG A 61 -8.32 19.43 -2.29
C ARG A 61 -7.21 19.41 -3.33
N SER A 62 -6.55 18.28 -3.52
CA SER A 62 -5.53 18.12 -4.57
C SER A 62 -6.13 18.33 -5.97
N LEU A 63 -7.29 17.72 -6.25
CA LEU A 63 -7.97 17.83 -7.55
C LEU A 63 -8.40 19.27 -7.83
N PHE A 64 -9.16 19.90 -6.93
CA PHE A 64 -9.66 21.26 -7.16
C PHE A 64 -8.55 22.31 -7.10
N ALA A 65 -7.46 22.08 -6.36
CA ALA A 65 -6.27 22.93 -6.46
C ALA A 65 -5.62 22.84 -7.85
N PHE A 66 -5.56 21.64 -8.44
CA PHE A 66 -5.09 21.46 -9.81
C PHE A 66 -6.02 22.16 -10.82
N CYS A 67 -7.32 21.93 -10.75
CA CYS A 67 -8.29 22.59 -11.64
C CYS A 67 -8.25 24.13 -11.52
N LYS A 68 -8.07 24.66 -10.30
CA LYS A 68 -7.93 26.11 -10.08
C LYS A 68 -6.63 26.65 -10.68
N LYS A 69 -5.52 25.93 -10.51
CA LYS A 69 -4.21 26.30 -11.09
C LYS A 69 -4.25 26.36 -12.61
N HIS A 70 -4.99 25.43 -13.24
CA HIS A 70 -5.18 25.37 -14.69
C HIS A 70 -6.38 26.18 -15.19
N LYS A 71 -6.98 27.03 -14.34
CA LYS A 71 -8.12 27.92 -14.66
C LYS A 71 -9.37 27.21 -15.20
N THR A 72 -9.52 25.91 -14.96
CA THR A 72 -10.74 25.14 -15.28
C THR A 72 -11.90 25.50 -14.34
N ILE A 73 -11.57 25.93 -13.12
CA ILE A 73 -12.52 26.47 -12.14
C ILE A 73 -11.99 27.79 -11.59
N PHE A 74 -12.90 28.69 -11.23
CA PHE A 74 -12.56 29.97 -10.61
C PHE A 74 -12.59 29.91 -9.07
N ARG A 75 -13.57 29.17 -8.52
CA ARG A 75 -13.77 28.98 -7.09
C ARG A 75 -13.62 27.50 -6.72
N SER A 76 -12.97 27.22 -5.59
CA SER A 76 -12.77 25.86 -5.11
C SER A 76 -13.92 25.47 -4.16
N PRO A 77 -14.68 24.40 -4.44
CA PRO A 77 -15.82 23.99 -3.60
C PRO A 77 -15.39 23.38 -2.25
N VAL A 78 -14.11 23.04 -2.09
CA VAL A 78 -13.55 22.45 -0.86
C VAL A 78 -13.03 23.49 0.14
N GLN A 79 -13.15 24.79 -0.17
CA GLN A 79 -12.64 25.86 0.69
C GLN A 79 -13.42 25.90 2.01
N GLY A 80 -12.68 25.94 3.14
CA GLY A 80 -13.27 25.99 4.48
C GLY A 80 -13.84 24.67 5.01
N LEU A 81 -13.81 23.57 4.23
CA LEU A 81 -14.16 22.25 4.73
C LEU A 81 -13.04 21.71 5.62
N GLN A 82 -13.36 21.30 6.84
CA GLN A 82 -12.39 20.75 7.79
C GLN A 82 -12.24 19.24 7.60
N VAL A 83 -10.99 18.76 7.68
CA VAL A 83 -10.68 17.31 7.67
C VAL A 83 -11.18 16.62 8.94
N GLY A 84 -11.37 17.39 10.02
CA GLY A 84 -11.58 16.87 11.37
C GLY A 84 -10.29 16.33 11.95
N GLN A 85 -10.21 16.23 13.28
CA GLN A 85 -9.16 15.44 13.91
C GLN A 85 -9.50 13.97 13.73
N HIS A 86 -8.58 13.21 13.14
CA HIS A 86 -8.64 11.76 13.20
C HIS A 86 -8.02 11.36 14.54
N PRO A 87 -8.78 10.87 15.53
CA PRO A 87 -8.17 10.24 16.68
C PRO A 87 -7.40 9.04 16.13
N TYR A 88 -6.08 9.14 16.09
CA TYR A 88 -5.26 7.98 15.82
C TYR A 88 -5.61 6.96 16.89
N GLY A 89 -6.14 5.80 16.47
CA GLY A 89 -6.36 4.69 17.39
C GLY A 89 -5.05 4.43 18.13
N ILE A 90 -5.13 4.27 19.45
CA ILE A 90 -3.96 3.87 20.24
C ILE A 90 -3.47 2.54 19.67
N ILE A 91 -2.18 2.44 19.37
CA ILE A 91 -1.58 1.20 18.87
C ILE A 91 -1.74 0.17 19.98
N GLN A 92 -2.62 -0.81 19.74
CA GLN A 92 -2.86 -1.90 20.67
C GLN A 92 -1.93 -3.07 20.29
N PRO A 93 -1.22 -3.67 21.26
CA PRO A 93 -0.49 -4.90 21.00
C PRO A 93 -1.47 -6.02 20.57
N LEU A 94 -1.01 -6.90 19.69
CA LEU A 94 -1.78 -8.08 19.31
C LEU A 94 -2.02 -8.95 20.55
N ARG A 95 -3.20 -9.54 20.61
CA ARG A 95 -3.54 -10.57 21.60
C ARG A 95 -2.87 -11.88 21.24
N GLN A 96 -2.64 -12.77 22.21
CA GLN A 96 -1.92 -14.02 21.97
C GLN A 96 -2.61 -14.91 20.92
N ASP A 97 -3.94 -14.95 20.91
CA ASP A 97 -4.74 -15.68 19.90
C ASP A 97 -4.50 -15.15 18.48
N GLU A 98 -4.33 -13.84 18.32
CA GLU A 98 -4.03 -13.21 17.05
C GLU A 98 -2.60 -13.49 16.58
N ILE A 99 -1.65 -13.56 17.51
CA ILE A 99 -0.26 -13.97 17.24
C ILE A 99 -0.25 -15.42 16.76
N ASP A 100 -0.93 -16.32 17.48
CA ASP A 100 -1.00 -17.74 17.13
C ASP A 100 -1.69 -17.96 15.78
N GLN A 101 -2.74 -17.19 15.49
CA GLN A 101 -3.41 -17.21 14.19
C GLN A 101 -2.50 -16.72 13.06
N ALA A 102 -1.76 -15.63 13.27
CA ALA A 102 -0.81 -15.12 12.28
C ALA A 102 0.32 -16.14 12.02
N ALA A 103 0.83 -16.78 13.07
CA ALA A 103 1.84 -17.83 12.96
C ALA A 103 1.31 -19.05 12.19
N LYS A 104 0.06 -19.49 12.47
CA LYS A 104 -0.59 -20.58 11.73
C LYS A 104 -0.84 -20.24 10.27
N ALA A 105 -1.21 -19.00 9.97
CA ALA A 105 -1.45 -18.54 8.60
C ALA A 105 -0.15 -18.42 7.77
N ALA A 106 1.01 -18.27 8.41
CA ALA A 106 2.31 -18.30 7.78
C ALA A 106 2.78 -19.75 7.51
N ASP A 107 2.05 -20.46 6.67
CA ASP A 107 2.29 -21.87 6.36
C ASP A 107 3.45 -22.08 5.37
N THR A 108 3.72 -21.12 4.48
CA THR A 108 4.82 -21.18 3.52
C THR A 108 6.14 -20.60 4.07
N PRO A 109 7.32 -21.08 3.62
CA PRO A 109 8.62 -20.53 4.01
C PRO A 109 8.74 -19.01 3.75
N ALA A 110 8.19 -18.53 2.63
CA ALA A 110 8.15 -17.10 2.31
C ALA A 110 7.30 -16.30 3.31
N ALA A 111 6.12 -16.82 3.67
CA ALA A 111 5.23 -16.17 4.63
C ALA A 111 5.83 -16.16 6.04
N ARG A 112 6.50 -17.24 6.47
CA ARG A 112 7.23 -17.29 7.74
C ARG A 112 8.32 -16.24 7.81
N LEU A 113 9.12 -16.12 6.75
CA LEU A 113 10.15 -15.08 6.68
C LEU A 113 9.55 -13.67 6.72
N ALA A 114 8.50 -13.40 5.95
CA ALA A 114 7.82 -12.11 5.98
C ALA A 114 7.25 -11.78 7.37
N LEU A 115 6.66 -12.76 8.06
CA LEU A 115 6.13 -12.62 9.42
C LEU A 115 7.24 -12.28 10.41
N VAL A 116 8.36 -13.02 10.40
CA VAL A 116 9.48 -12.79 11.31
C VAL A 116 10.15 -11.43 11.06
N LEU A 117 10.30 -11.01 9.80
CA LEU A 117 10.80 -9.67 9.47
C LEU A 117 9.87 -8.57 10.00
N ALA A 118 8.55 -8.76 9.92
CA ALA A 118 7.59 -7.81 10.46
C ALA A 118 7.60 -7.80 12.01
N ALA A 119 7.60 -8.96 12.65
CA ALA A 119 7.47 -9.10 14.09
C ALA A 119 8.76 -8.73 14.85
N MET A 120 9.91 -9.24 14.42
CA MET A 120 11.19 -9.06 15.13
C MET A 120 11.91 -7.77 14.72
N HIS A 121 11.82 -7.39 13.44
CA HIS A 121 12.56 -6.25 12.89
C HIS A 121 11.70 -5.02 12.62
N ALA A 122 10.39 -5.08 12.94
CA ALA A 122 9.41 -4.04 12.63
C ALA A 122 9.47 -3.60 11.15
N ALA A 123 9.78 -4.54 10.25
CA ALA A 123 9.97 -4.24 8.85
C ALA A 123 8.61 -3.96 8.19
N ARG A 124 8.48 -2.79 7.55
CA ARG A 124 7.28 -2.43 6.80
C ARG A 124 7.20 -3.27 5.52
N CYS A 125 5.99 -3.56 5.03
CA CYS A 125 5.78 -4.36 3.81
C CYS A 125 6.63 -3.88 2.62
N LYS A 126 6.76 -2.56 2.43
CA LYS A 126 7.62 -2.00 1.37
C LYS A 126 9.09 -2.39 1.55
N ALA A 127 9.62 -2.25 2.76
CA ALA A 127 11.01 -2.59 3.06
C ALA A 127 11.29 -4.10 2.96
N ILE A 128 10.31 -4.93 3.34
CA ILE A 128 10.38 -6.38 3.15
C ILE A 128 10.46 -6.75 1.66
N ARG A 129 9.62 -6.12 0.82
CA ARG A 129 9.59 -6.36 -0.63
C ARG A 129 10.85 -5.87 -1.36
N GLU A 130 11.44 -4.78 -0.89
CA GLU A 130 12.64 -4.18 -1.47
C GLU A 130 13.95 -4.79 -0.92
N LEU A 131 13.86 -5.78 -0.03
CA LEU A 131 15.03 -6.43 0.57
C LEU A 131 15.77 -7.27 -0.48
N LEU A 132 17.09 -7.09 -0.57
CA LEU A 132 17.99 -7.78 -1.50
C LEU A 132 18.76 -8.89 -0.77
N LEU A 133 19.29 -9.85 -1.53
CA LEU A 133 20.19 -10.88 -1.00
C LEU A 133 21.42 -10.26 -0.33
N ASP A 134 22.02 -9.24 -0.94
CA ASP A 134 23.19 -8.53 -0.42
C ASP A 134 22.93 -7.77 0.89
N HIS A 135 21.67 -7.56 1.25
CA HIS A 135 21.31 -6.94 2.53
C HIS A 135 21.35 -7.94 3.69
N VAL A 136 21.49 -9.24 3.41
CA VAL A 136 21.53 -10.32 4.40
C VAL A 136 22.97 -10.81 4.54
N ASP A 137 23.54 -10.65 5.73
CA ASP A 137 24.84 -11.20 6.10
C ASP A 137 24.64 -12.23 7.22
N LEU A 138 24.45 -13.49 6.83
CA LEU A 138 24.26 -14.59 7.78
C LEU A 138 25.53 -14.88 8.59
N GLY A 139 26.72 -14.64 8.02
CA GLY A 139 28.00 -14.89 8.68
C GLY A 139 28.22 -13.97 9.87
N ASN A 140 27.96 -12.68 9.68
CA ASN A 140 28.09 -11.67 10.73
C ASN A 140 26.78 -11.45 11.52
N ARG A 141 25.73 -12.22 11.24
CA ARG A 141 24.38 -12.09 11.84
C ARG A 141 23.82 -10.66 11.70
N ARG A 142 23.91 -10.08 10.50
CA ARG A 142 23.43 -8.72 10.21
C ARG A 142 22.40 -8.71 9.09
N LEU A 143 21.45 -7.80 9.21
CA LEU A 143 20.40 -7.56 8.22
C LEU A 143 20.20 -6.07 8.01
N THR A 144 20.24 -5.63 6.75
CA THR A 144 20.05 -4.23 6.37
C THR A 144 18.64 -3.99 5.85
N ILE A 145 17.78 -3.36 6.65
CA ILE A 145 16.39 -3.05 6.28
C ILE A 145 16.24 -1.54 6.18
N GLY A 146 15.79 -1.05 5.02
CA GLY A 146 15.55 0.39 4.79
C GLY A 146 16.80 1.24 5.04
N GLY A 147 17.98 0.73 4.66
CA GLY A 147 19.27 1.39 4.84
C GLY A 147 19.83 1.33 6.27
N ARG A 148 19.21 0.59 7.19
CA ARG A 148 19.69 0.43 8.57
C ARG A 148 20.08 -1.02 8.82
N THR A 149 21.34 -1.24 9.17
CA THR A 149 21.85 -2.55 9.55
C THR A 149 21.56 -2.84 11.01
N ARG A 150 20.98 -4.01 11.29
CA ARG A 150 20.61 -4.49 12.62
C ARG A 150 21.12 -5.92 12.83
N PRO A 151 21.40 -6.33 14.08
CA PRO A 151 21.68 -7.74 14.38
C PRO A 151 20.42 -8.58 14.15
N ILE A 152 20.60 -9.83 13.71
CA ILE A 152 19.51 -10.81 13.63
C ILE A 152 19.56 -11.74 14.85
N ASP A 153 18.37 -12.04 15.38
CA ASP A 153 18.19 -13.07 16.40
C ASP A 153 18.25 -14.48 15.78
N GLU A 154 18.34 -15.50 16.64
CA GLU A 154 18.51 -16.88 16.22
C GLU A 154 17.32 -17.43 15.44
N LEU A 155 16.09 -17.06 15.80
CA LEU A 155 14.88 -17.47 15.08
C LEU A 155 14.88 -16.85 13.68
N THR A 156 15.16 -15.56 13.55
CA THR A 156 15.30 -14.89 12.25
C THR A 156 16.36 -15.57 11.39
N ARG A 157 17.52 -15.91 11.98
CA ARG A 157 18.61 -16.60 11.28
C ARG A 157 18.19 -17.97 10.74
N GLN A 158 17.48 -18.76 11.55
CA GLN A 158 16.99 -20.08 11.16
C GLN A 158 15.99 -20.00 10.00
N ILE A 159 14.99 -19.12 10.11
CA ILE A 159 13.96 -18.94 9.08
C ILE A 159 14.56 -18.37 7.79
N LEU A 160 15.55 -17.48 7.88
CA LEU A 160 16.31 -17.02 6.70
C LEU A 160 17.04 -18.17 6.00
N ALA A 161 17.71 -19.04 6.76
CA ALA A 161 18.41 -20.18 6.20
C ALA A 161 17.45 -21.18 5.53
N GLU A 162 16.31 -21.48 6.17
CA GLU A 162 15.24 -22.31 5.61
C GLU A 162 14.73 -21.73 4.28
N TRP A 163 14.42 -20.43 4.26
CA TRP A 163 13.97 -19.75 3.05
C TRP A 163 15.01 -19.77 1.94
N LEU A 164 16.28 -19.46 2.23
CA LEU A 164 17.34 -19.43 1.21
C LEU A 164 17.60 -20.81 0.63
N SER A 165 17.57 -21.85 1.47
CA SER A 165 17.65 -23.24 1.02
C SER A 165 16.48 -23.58 0.08
N TYR A 166 15.24 -23.31 0.52
CA TYR A 166 14.05 -23.53 -0.30
C TYR A 166 14.12 -22.77 -1.64
N ARG A 167 14.51 -21.49 -1.60
CA ARG A 167 14.64 -20.63 -2.78
C ARG A 167 15.67 -21.18 -3.77
N ASN A 168 16.82 -21.62 -3.27
CA ASN A 168 17.89 -22.18 -4.11
C ASN A 168 17.48 -23.52 -4.75
N THR A 169 16.75 -24.37 -4.01
CA THR A 169 16.21 -25.62 -4.57
C THR A 169 15.11 -25.37 -5.60
N ARG A 170 14.23 -24.38 -5.37
CA ARG A 170 13.10 -24.09 -6.26
C ARG A 170 13.52 -23.32 -7.52
N TRP A 171 14.49 -22.42 -7.39
CA TRP A 171 14.99 -21.56 -8.47
C TRP A 171 16.52 -21.43 -8.44
N PRO A 172 17.27 -22.48 -8.82
CA PRO A 172 18.72 -22.50 -8.75
C PRO A 172 19.40 -21.46 -9.66
N CYS A 173 18.77 -21.10 -10.78
CA CYS A 173 19.34 -20.19 -11.79
C CYS A 173 18.63 -18.83 -11.86
N THR A 174 17.97 -18.38 -10.78
CA THR A 174 17.30 -17.07 -10.78
C THR A 174 18.32 -15.92 -10.73
N ALA A 175 18.18 -14.97 -11.64
CA ALA A 175 18.94 -13.72 -11.62
C ALA A 175 18.29 -12.63 -10.74
N ASN A 176 17.17 -12.94 -10.06
CA ASN A 176 16.47 -11.95 -9.26
C ASN A 176 17.27 -11.63 -7.98
N PRO A 177 17.67 -10.36 -7.73
CA PRO A 177 18.46 -10.01 -6.55
C PRO A 177 17.61 -9.87 -5.28
N HIS A 178 16.28 -9.89 -5.38
CA HIS A 178 15.40 -9.77 -4.23
C HIS A 178 15.41 -11.02 -3.36
N LEU A 179 15.38 -10.80 -2.04
CA LEU A 179 15.34 -11.85 -1.05
C LEU A 179 14.06 -12.66 -1.18
N LEU A 180 12.90 -12.00 -1.22
CA LEU A 180 11.59 -12.62 -1.35
C LEU A 180 11.10 -12.58 -2.79
N ILE A 181 11.00 -13.75 -3.40
CA ILE A 181 10.52 -13.98 -4.76
C ILE A 181 9.39 -15.01 -4.77
N ASN A 182 8.54 -14.97 -5.79
CA ASN A 182 7.52 -15.99 -6.06
C ASN A 182 7.73 -16.58 -7.46
N GLN A 183 6.88 -17.55 -7.85
CA GLN A 183 6.99 -18.21 -9.16
C GLN A 183 6.92 -17.24 -10.35
N ILE A 184 6.23 -16.11 -10.20
CA ILE A 184 6.09 -15.10 -11.25
C ILE A 184 7.32 -14.18 -11.28
N SER A 185 7.79 -13.72 -10.12
CA SER A 185 8.92 -12.78 -10.03
C SER A 185 10.28 -13.46 -10.18
N ALA A 186 10.36 -14.78 -10.04
CA ALA A 186 11.63 -15.53 -10.12
C ALA A 186 12.35 -15.39 -11.47
N ASN A 187 11.60 -15.16 -12.57
CA ASN A 187 12.18 -14.96 -13.90
C ASN A 187 12.46 -13.48 -14.22
N GLY A 188 12.09 -12.56 -13.32
CA GLY A 188 12.32 -11.13 -13.47
C GLY A 188 13.42 -10.61 -12.53
N THR A 189 13.69 -9.31 -12.61
CA THR A 189 14.63 -8.59 -11.73
C THR A 189 13.92 -7.68 -10.72
N GLY A 190 12.59 -7.59 -10.79
CA GLY A 190 11.79 -6.77 -9.90
C GLY A 190 11.37 -7.47 -8.60
N PRO A 191 10.92 -6.71 -7.59
CA PRO A 191 10.45 -7.25 -6.33
C PRO A 191 9.17 -8.06 -6.51
N SER A 192 8.92 -9.01 -5.60
CA SER A 192 7.63 -9.72 -5.57
C SER A 192 6.47 -8.72 -5.45
N ALA A 193 5.55 -8.76 -6.41
CA ALA A 193 4.26 -8.07 -6.29
C ALA A 193 3.33 -8.90 -5.40
N PRO A 194 2.43 -8.29 -4.61
CA PRO A 194 1.30 -9.04 -4.09
C PRO A 194 0.58 -9.67 -5.28
N SER A 195 0.37 -10.98 -5.25
CA SER A 195 -0.42 -11.66 -6.26
C SER A 195 -1.82 -11.09 -6.20
N THR A 196 -2.13 -10.14 -7.07
CA THR A 196 -3.51 -9.78 -7.35
C THR A 196 -4.11 -11.03 -7.99
N SER A 197 -4.83 -11.83 -7.20
CA SER A 197 -5.71 -12.84 -7.78
C SER A 197 -6.58 -12.11 -8.83
N PRO A 198 -6.64 -12.57 -10.09
CA PRO A 198 -7.52 -11.94 -11.07
C PRO A 198 -8.92 -11.92 -10.47
N ALA A 199 -9.54 -10.73 -10.44
CA ALA A 199 -10.91 -10.59 -10.00
C ALA A 199 -11.79 -11.56 -10.82
N PRO A 200 -12.75 -12.27 -10.20
CA PRO A 200 -13.65 -13.11 -10.96
C PRO A 200 -14.38 -12.23 -12.00
N PRO A 201 -14.57 -12.71 -13.23
CA PRO A 201 -15.30 -11.95 -14.25
C PRO A 201 -16.70 -11.65 -13.72
N CYS A 202 -17.09 -10.37 -13.75
CA CYS A 202 -18.43 -9.93 -13.39
C CYS A 202 -19.45 -10.75 -14.18
N ALA A 203 -20.20 -11.61 -13.48
CA ALA A 203 -21.34 -12.29 -14.05
C ALA A 203 -22.37 -11.22 -14.48
N VAL A 204 -22.58 -11.11 -15.79
CA VAL A 204 -23.67 -10.34 -16.38
C VAL A 204 -24.97 -11.01 -15.94
N ARG A 205 -25.77 -10.29 -15.14
CA ARG A 205 -27.11 -10.72 -14.76
C ARG A 205 -28.04 -10.57 -15.97
N PRO A 206 -28.79 -11.61 -16.40
CA PRO A 206 -29.71 -11.47 -17.52
C PRO A 206 -30.92 -10.61 -17.13
N PRO A 207 -31.52 -9.88 -18.09
CA PRO A 207 -32.75 -9.09 -17.89
C PRO A 207 -33.98 -9.98 -17.64
N PRO A 208 -35.08 -9.41 -17.12
CA PRO A 208 -36.24 -10.14 -16.58
C PRO A 208 -36.98 -11.00 -17.60
#